data_AF-A0A8T4LIA4-F1
#
_entry.id   AF-A0A8T4LIA4-F1
#
_cell.length_a   1.000
_cell.length_b   1.000
_cell.length_c   1.000
_cell.angle_alpha   90.00
_cell.angle_beta   90.00
_cell.angle_gamma   90.00
#
_symmetry.space_group_name_H-M   'P 1'
#
loop_
_entity.id
_entity.type
_entity.pdbx_description
1 polymer ?
#
loop_
_entity_poly.entity_id
_entity_poly.type
_entity_poly.pdbx_seq_one_letter_code
_entity_poly.pdbx_strand_id
1 'polypeptide(L)'
;MDTIKHKPEWIKDKKVAEDFEIFEVPKWDDYKDFKTDLGCYVLIKVYRDRHEIGVAICNYEHIILKEFRGRRAQDIYNAIFKYATDNKLKWFNNLDHAAYLGKELKKAEVCLSLGSDYYQE
;
A
#
# COMPACT_ATOMS: atom_id res chain seq x y z
N MET A 1 20.31 -20.19 0.95
CA MET A 1 18.85 -19.94 0.93
C MET A 1 18.26 -21.30 1.10
N ASP A 2 17.68 -21.54 2.26
CA ASP A 2 17.34 -22.87 2.71
C ASP A 2 15.82 -23.04 2.58
N THR A 3 15.38 -24.07 1.88
CA THR A 3 13.96 -24.34 1.67
C THR A 3 13.48 -25.35 2.70
N ILE A 4 12.42 -24.98 3.43
CA ILE A 4 11.84 -25.80 4.48
C ILE A 4 10.58 -26.47 3.93
N LYS A 5 10.48 -27.80 4.06
CA LYS A 5 9.41 -28.63 3.44
C LYS A 5 8.28 -29.05 4.38
N HIS A 6 8.17 -28.46 5.57
CA HIS A 6 7.07 -28.78 6.49
C HIS A 6 5.93 -27.77 6.39
N LYS A 7 4.70 -28.24 6.67
CA LYS A 7 3.49 -27.41 6.64
C LYS A 7 3.58 -26.29 7.71
N PRO A 8 3.19 -25.03 7.41
CA PRO A 8 3.21 -23.95 8.39
C PRO A 8 2.32 -24.24 9.60
N GLU A 9 2.87 -24.17 10.80
CA GLU A 9 2.19 -24.58 12.05
C GLU A 9 0.90 -23.79 12.35
N TRP A 10 0.87 -22.53 11.93
CA TRP A 10 -0.27 -21.63 12.16
C TRP A 10 -1.47 -21.90 11.22
N ILE A 11 -1.30 -22.72 10.17
CA ILE A 11 -2.37 -23.08 9.23
C ILE A 11 -2.81 -24.51 9.51
N LYS A 12 -3.85 -24.71 10.32
CA LYS A 12 -4.23 -26.06 10.78
C LYS A 12 -5.10 -26.82 9.77
N ASP A 13 -6.00 -26.13 9.08
CA ASP A 13 -7.14 -26.72 8.34
C ASP A 13 -6.90 -26.89 6.82
N LYS A 14 -5.73 -26.52 6.30
CA LYS A 14 -5.41 -26.63 4.86
C LYS A 14 -4.45 -27.77 4.54
N LYS A 15 -4.62 -28.35 3.34
CA LYS A 15 -3.64 -29.25 2.72
C LYS A 15 -2.59 -28.41 1.99
N VAL A 16 -1.37 -28.93 1.87
CA VAL A 16 -0.29 -28.32 1.10
C VAL A 16 -0.21 -28.95 -0.28
N ALA A 17 0.27 -28.19 -1.27
CA ALA A 17 0.60 -28.71 -2.60
C ALA A 17 1.81 -29.66 -2.52
N GLU A 18 2.01 -30.50 -3.55
CA GLU A 18 3.12 -31.46 -3.60
C GLU A 18 4.49 -30.77 -3.68
N ASP A 19 4.55 -29.62 -4.34
CA ASP A 19 5.71 -28.76 -4.53
C ASP A 19 5.82 -27.65 -3.47
N PHE A 20 5.09 -27.77 -2.35
CA PHE A 20 5.10 -26.77 -1.30
C PHE A 20 6.50 -26.60 -0.69
N GLU A 21 6.93 -25.34 -0.62
CA GLU A 21 8.13 -24.92 0.09
C GLU A 21 7.87 -23.64 0.88
N ILE A 22 8.54 -23.51 2.00
CA ILE A 22 8.66 -22.23 2.71
C ILE A 22 9.89 -21.51 2.13
N PHE A 23 9.66 -20.30 1.64
CA PHE A 23 10.70 -19.38 1.18
C PHE A 23 10.97 -18.33 2.26
N GLU A 24 12.17 -18.36 2.85
CA GLU A 24 12.61 -17.30 3.76
C GLU A 24 13.04 -16.07 2.97
N VAL A 25 12.24 -15.00 3.07
CA VAL A 25 12.48 -13.77 2.32
C VAL A 25 13.72 -13.04 2.84
N PRO A 26 14.61 -12.54 1.96
CA PRO A 26 15.73 -11.71 2.36
C PRO A 26 15.22 -10.40 2.99
N LYS A 27 16.05 -9.80 3.85
CA LYS A 27 15.75 -8.48 4.42
C LYS A 27 15.78 -7.42 3.32
N TRP A 28 14.76 -6.56 3.32
CA TRP A 28 14.69 -5.38 2.45
C TRP A 28 15.84 -4.39 2.71
N ASP A 29 16.44 -3.88 1.64
CA ASP A 29 17.46 -2.84 1.63
C ASP A 29 16.90 -1.57 0.96
N ASP A 30 16.61 -0.54 1.76
CA ASP A 30 15.96 0.70 1.31
C ASP A 30 16.72 1.43 0.19
N TYR A 31 18.03 1.22 0.06
CA TYR A 31 18.83 1.88 -0.97
C TYR A 31 18.88 1.08 -2.27
N LYS A 32 18.89 -0.26 -2.18
CA LYS A 32 19.06 -1.13 -3.35
C LYS A 32 17.75 -1.57 -3.96
N ASP A 33 16.73 -1.78 -3.13
CA ASP A 33 15.47 -2.38 -3.55
C ASP A 33 14.41 -1.32 -3.89
N PHE A 34 14.57 -0.09 -3.38
CA PHE A 34 13.65 1.01 -3.67
C PHE A 34 13.65 1.37 -5.16
N LYS A 35 12.45 1.47 -5.74
CA LYS A 35 12.22 1.87 -7.12
C LYS A 35 11.15 2.93 -7.19
N THR A 36 11.48 4.05 -7.82
CA THR A 36 10.54 5.12 -8.10
C THR A 36 9.53 4.70 -9.17
N ASP A 37 8.24 4.96 -8.94
CA ASP A 37 7.19 4.78 -9.95
C ASP A 37 7.09 6.02 -10.83
N LEU A 38 7.22 5.91 -12.15
CA LEU A 38 7.15 7.07 -13.05
C LEU A 38 5.72 7.62 -13.29
N GLY A 39 4.70 7.04 -12.66
CA GLY A 39 3.30 7.39 -12.87
C GLY A 39 2.82 8.59 -12.07
N CYS A 40 2.93 8.50 -10.75
CA CYS A 40 2.58 9.55 -9.81
C CYS A 40 3.36 9.38 -8.51
N TYR A 41 3.27 10.35 -7.62
CA TYR A 41 3.51 10.14 -6.19
C TYR A 41 2.26 10.56 -5.41
N VAL A 42 2.18 10.11 -4.15
CA VAL A 42 1.02 10.38 -3.29
C VAL A 42 1.41 11.14 -2.04
N LEU A 43 0.50 12.00 -1.57
CA LEU A 43 0.59 12.67 -0.28
C LEU A 43 -0.62 12.30 0.55
N ILE A 44 -0.39 11.87 1.79
CA ILE A 44 -1.45 11.39 2.68
C ILE A 44 -1.62 12.37 3.85
N LYS A 45 -2.86 12.68 4.18
CA LYS A 45 -3.23 13.54 5.32
C LYS A 45 -4.36 12.93 6.12
N VAL A 46 -4.22 12.93 7.44
CA VAL A 46 -5.31 12.59 8.36
C VAL A 46 -6.05 13.87 8.76
N TYR A 47 -7.33 13.94 8.41
CA TYR A 47 -8.25 15.03 8.78
C TYR A 47 -9.03 14.62 10.04
N ARG A 48 -8.50 14.97 11.22
CA ARG A 48 -9.10 14.59 12.52
C ARG A 48 -10.47 15.22 12.75
N ASP A 49 -10.66 16.45 12.30
CA ASP A 49 -11.91 17.21 12.40
C ASP A 49 -13.08 16.53 11.68
N ARG A 50 -12.80 15.87 10.56
CA ARG A 50 -13.79 15.16 9.73
C ARG A 50 -13.78 13.65 9.91
N HIS A 51 -12.82 13.16 10.69
CA HIS A 51 -12.55 11.75 10.87
C HIS A 51 -12.33 11.01 9.54
N GLU A 52 -11.44 11.57 8.69
CA GLU A 52 -11.15 11.08 7.34
C GLU A 52 -9.64 11.05 7.06
N ILE A 53 -9.24 10.27 6.06
CA ILE A 53 -7.93 10.26 5.43
C ILE A 53 -8.10 10.84 4.04
N GLY A 54 -7.23 11.77 3.66
CA GLY A 54 -7.09 12.26 2.29
C GLY A 54 -5.83 11.72 1.64
N VAL A 55 -5.93 11.39 0.35
CA VAL A 55 -4.81 11.02 -0.50
C VAL A 55 -4.81 11.91 -1.73
N ALA A 56 -3.80 12.75 -1.86
CA ALA A 56 -3.56 13.52 -3.07
C ALA A 56 -2.69 12.70 -4.03
N ILE A 57 -3.11 12.62 -5.29
CA ILE A 57 -2.34 12.08 -6.40
C ILE A 57 -1.64 13.24 -7.09
N CYS A 58 -0.31 13.18 -7.21
CA CYS A 58 0.51 14.24 -7.76
C CYS A 58 1.34 13.75 -8.96
N ASN A 59 1.57 14.61 -9.94
CA ASN A 59 2.57 14.36 -10.98
C ASN A 59 3.97 14.84 -10.52
N TYR A 60 5.00 14.49 -11.29
CA TYR A 60 6.39 14.87 -11.01
C TYR A 60 6.73 16.36 -11.25
N GLU A 61 5.74 17.16 -11.67
CA GLU A 61 5.83 18.63 -11.71
C GLU A 61 5.23 19.27 -10.46
N HIS A 62 4.93 18.46 -9.43
CA HIS A 62 4.29 18.86 -8.18
C HIS A 62 2.87 19.41 -8.32
N ILE A 63 2.14 18.98 -9.36
CA ILE A 63 0.74 19.33 -9.58
C ILE A 63 -0.15 18.26 -8.97
N ILE A 64 -1.09 18.67 -8.10
CA ILE A 64 -2.13 17.80 -7.56
C ILE A 64 -3.15 17.52 -8.67
N LEU A 65 -3.25 16.26 -9.08
CA LEU A 65 -4.18 15.81 -10.12
C LEU A 65 -5.57 15.51 -9.55
N LYS A 66 -5.61 14.86 -8.37
CA LYS A 66 -6.84 14.49 -7.65
C LYS A 66 -6.60 14.33 -6.16
N GLU A 67 -7.68 14.44 -5.37
CA GLU A 67 -7.72 14.03 -3.98
C GLU A 67 -8.85 13.01 -3.78
N PHE A 68 -8.54 11.93 -3.07
CA PHE A 68 -9.50 10.92 -2.64
C PHE A 68 -9.63 10.97 -1.12
N ARG A 69 -10.85 10.92 -0.60
CA ARG A 69 -11.11 10.94 0.84
C ARG A 69 -11.98 9.77 1.27
N GLY A 70 -11.70 9.25 2.45
CA GLY A 70 -12.46 8.17 3.05
C GLY A 70 -11.99 7.86 4.47
N ARG A 71 -12.64 6.92 5.14
CA ARG A 71 -12.28 6.52 6.52
C ARG A 71 -11.38 5.28 6.56
N ARG A 72 -11.62 4.35 5.64
CA ARG A 72 -10.93 3.06 5.59
C ARG A 72 -9.91 3.04 4.47
N ALA A 73 -8.75 2.46 4.73
CA ALA A 73 -7.71 2.26 3.73
C ALA A 73 -8.25 1.57 2.47
N GLN A 74 -9.06 0.52 2.66
CA GLN A 74 -9.66 -0.29 1.60
C GLN A 74 -10.57 0.49 0.67
N ASP A 75 -11.36 1.42 1.20
CA ASP A 75 -12.27 2.22 0.38
C ASP A 75 -11.46 3.16 -0.52
N ILE A 76 -10.39 3.75 0.04
CA ILE A 76 -9.57 4.75 -0.63
C ILE A 76 -8.74 4.13 -1.76
N TYR A 77 -7.94 3.09 -1.51
CA TYR A 77 -7.10 2.54 -2.58
C TYR A 77 -7.95 1.90 -3.69
N ASN A 78 -9.09 1.28 -3.35
CA ASN A 78 -9.98 0.73 -4.38
C ASN A 78 -10.59 1.84 -5.24
N ALA A 79 -11.00 2.97 -4.64
CA ALA A 79 -11.50 4.11 -5.38
C ALA A 79 -10.42 4.71 -6.31
N ILE A 80 -9.18 4.83 -5.82
CA ILE A 80 -8.03 5.31 -6.62
C ILE A 80 -7.78 4.38 -7.81
N PHE A 81 -7.62 3.07 -7.57
CA PHE A 81 -7.33 2.10 -8.63
C PHE A 81 -8.46 1.99 -9.64
N LYS A 82 -9.71 1.99 -9.16
CA LYS A 82 -10.89 2.02 -10.02
C LYS A 82 -10.92 3.27 -10.89
N TYR A 83 -10.73 4.45 -10.30
CA TYR A 83 -10.70 5.71 -11.04
C TYR A 83 -9.60 5.72 -12.10
N ALA A 84 -8.38 5.29 -11.73
CA ALA A 84 -7.27 5.21 -12.67
C ALA A 84 -7.58 4.26 -13.83
N THR A 85 -8.13 3.08 -13.54
CA THR A 85 -8.49 2.08 -14.55
C THR A 85 -9.60 2.59 -15.48
N ASP A 86 -10.69 3.11 -14.94
CA ASP A 86 -11.84 3.61 -15.70
C ASP A 86 -11.44 4.78 -16.63
N ASN A 87 -10.45 5.57 -16.21
CA ASN A 87 -9.94 6.73 -16.97
C ASN A 87 -8.65 6.44 -17.75
N LYS A 88 -8.19 5.17 -17.82
CA LYS A 88 -6.96 4.75 -18.51
C LYS A 88 -5.70 5.52 -18.07
N LEU A 89 -5.62 5.87 -16.79
CA LEU A 89 -4.50 6.59 -16.18
C LEU A 89 -3.44 5.60 -15.67
N LYS A 90 -2.17 5.99 -15.79
CA LYS A 90 -1.00 5.18 -15.44
C LYS A 90 -0.33 5.69 -14.15
N TRP A 91 -1.11 5.84 -13.08
CA TRP A 91 -0.64 6.36 -11.80
C TRP A 91 0.23 5.37 -11.01
N PHE A 92 -0.09 4.08 -11.06
CA PHE A 92 0.66 3.01 -10.41
C PHE A 92 1.13 2.02 -11.47
N ASN A 93 2.38 2.18 -11.91
CA ASN A 93 2.98 1.34 -12.94
C ASN A 93 3.77 0.17 -12.36
N ASN A 94 4.13 0.24 -11.07
CA ASN A 94 4.75 -0.87 -10.35
C ASN A 94 3.92 -1.29 -9.14
N LEU A 95 3.99 -2.58 -8.80
CA LEU A 95 3.23 -3.14 -7.69
C LEU A 95 3.77 -2.69 -6.33
N ASP A 96 5.06 -2.34 -6.25
CA ASP A 96 5.72 -1.88 -5.03
C ASP A 96 5.09 -0.56 -4.53
N HIS A 97 4.81 0.38 -5.44
CA HIS A 97 4.17 1.65 -5.14
C HIS A 97 2.70 1.47 -4.76
N ALA A 98 1.98 0.54 -5.41
CA ALA A 98 0.63 0.16 -5.01
C ALA A 98 0.61 -0.49 -3.60
N ALA A 99 1.61 -1.32 -3.27
CA ALA A 99 1.78 -1.91 -1.94
C ALA A 99 2.14 -0.84 -0.90
N TYR A 100 3.02 0.11 -1.24
CA TYR A 100 3.36 1.26 -0.40
C TYR A 100 2.11 2.09 -0.06
N LEU A 101 1.26 2.40 -1.05
CA LEU A 101 -0.01 3.09 -0.81
C LEU A 101 -0.87 2.34 0.23
N GLY A 102 -0.99 1.02 0.09
CA GLY A 102 -1.72 0.19 1.05
C GLY A 102 -1.14 0.23 2.46
N LYS A 103 0.20 0.12 2.57
CA LYS A 103 0.94 0.21 3.84
C LYS A 103 0.69 1.55 4.53
N GLU A 104 0.88 2.66 3.82
CA GLU A 104 0.73 4.01 4.38
C GLU A 104 -0.72 4.35 4.71
N LEU A 105 -1.67 3.92 3.88
CA LEU A 105 -3.10 4.07 4.19
C LEU A 105 -3.49 3.31 5.45
N LYS A 106 -2.94 2.10 5.66
CA LYS A 106 -3.25 1.34 6.88
C LYS A 106 -2.67 2.02 8.11
N LYS A 107 -1.46 2.56 8.01
CA LYS A 107 -0.85 3.39 9.06
C LYS A 107 -1.71 4.61 9.38
N ALA A 108 -2.16 5.35 8.35
CA ALA A 108 -3.05 6.49 8.52
C ALA A 108 -4.41 6.11 9.16
N GLU A 109 -5.00 4.97 8.78
CA GLU A 109 -6.24 4.44 9.37
C GLU A 109 -6.07 4.10 10.86
N VAL A 110 -4.94 3.50 11.24
CA VAL A 110 -4.61 3.25 12.65
C VAL A 110 -4.42 4.56 13.41
N CYS A 111 -3.66 5.52 12.88
CA CYS A 111 -3.48 6.84 13.50
C CYS A 111 -4.81 7.57 13.68
N LEU A 112 -5.70 7.52 12.68
CA LEU A 112 -7.03 8.09 12.75
C LEU A 112 -7.87 7.44 13.87
N SER A 113 -7.81 6.11 13.99
CA SER A 113 -8.57 5.35 14.99
C SER A 113 -8.06 5.58 16.41
N LEU A 114 -6.74 5.73 16.58
CA LEU A 114 -6.09 5.95 17.87
C LEU A 114 -5.98 7.42 18.27
N GLY A 115 -6.33 8.35 17.37
CA GLY A 115 -6.08 9.78 17.56
C GLY A 115 -4.59 10.17 17.61
N SER A 116 -3.71 9.31 17.10
CA SER A 116 -2.26 9.53 17.08
C SER A 116 -1.81 10.31 15.85
N ASP A 117 -0.63 10.91 15.90
CA ASP A 117 -0.08 11.66 14.76
C ASP A 117 0.32 10.69 13.63
N TYR A 118 0.09 11.13 12.39
CA TYR A 118 0.49 10.40 11.20
C TYR A 118 1.70 11.10 10.57
N TYR A 119 2.74 10.31 10.31
CA TYR A 119 3.92 10.71 9.55
C TYR A 119 4.10 9.72 8.41
N GLN A 120 4.09 10.22 7.18
CA GLN A 120 4.37 9.42 5.99
C GLN A 120 5.85 9.04 5.96
N GLU A 121 6.14 7.79 5.57
CA GLU A 121 7.52 7.29 5.36
C GLU A 121 8.15 7.82 4.08
#